data_AF-A0A1Y6KCU5-F1
#
_entry.id   AF-A0A1Y6KCU5-F1
#
_cell.length_a   1.000
_cell.length_b   1.000
_cell.length_c   1.000
_cell.angle_alpha   90.00
_cell.angle_beta   90.00
_cell.angle_gamma   90.00
#
_symmetry.space_group_name_H-M   'P 1'
#
loop_
_entity.id
_entity.type
_entity.pdbx_description
1 polymer ?
#
loop_
_entity_poly.entity_id
_entity_poly.type
_entity_poly.pdbx_seq_one_letter_code
_entity_poly.pdbx_strand_id
1 'polypeptide(L)'
;MAVCDEVEVVDPRHPLYGRRYRLISVGKESTKRGACKEPFARVHYRFGLTLLLPLGVTNLERNTLSRAAPTKLDLGALQDLIALAEESEGTCPSNLDRSGEAYRKRSGKRSRKISAKSCGR
;
A
#
# COMPACT_ATOMS: atom_id res chain seq x y z
N MET A 1 17.77 -0.57 -23.32
CA MET A 1 18.25 -1.88 -22.85
C MET A 1 17.49 -2.20 -21.58
N ALA A 2 16.64 -3.22 -21.58
CA ALA A 2 15.92 -3.61 -20.38
C ALA A 2 16.89 -4.33 -19.44
N VAL A 3 17.17 -3.74 -18.29
CA VAL A 3 17.87 -4.43 -17.20
C VAL A 3 16.90 -5.51 -16.74
N CYS A 4 17.09 -6.74 -17.20
CA CYS A 4 16.31 -7.87 -16.71
C CYS A 4 16.80 -8.15 -15.30
N ASP A 5 16.08 -7.61 -14.31
CA ASP A 5 16.34 -7.93 -12.91
C ASP A 5 16.16 -9.43 -12.69
N GLU A 6 17.17 -10.09 -12.14
CA GLU A 6 17.13 -11.50 -11.76
C GLU A 6 16.94 -11.63 -10.25
N VAL A 7 16.15 -12.62 -9.85
CA VAL A 7 15.83 -12.90 -8.45
C VAL A 7 16.34 -14.28 -8.09
N GLU A 8 16.96 -14.36 -6.92
CA GLU A 8 17.47 -15.61 -6.36
C GLU A 8 16.63 -16.03 -5.16
N VAL A 9 16.37 -17.34 -5.07
CA VAL A 9 15.73 -17.95 -3.91
C VAL A 9 16.80 -18.24 -2.86
N VAL A 10 16.72 -17.57 -1.71
CA VAL A 10 17.76 -17.56 -0.67
C VAL A 10 17.38 -18.32 0.60
N ASP A 11 16.14 -18.80 0.71
CA ASP A 11 15.71 -19.63 1.85
C ASP A 11 16.16 -21.09 1.67
N PRO A 12 17.06 -21.63 2.53
CA PRO A 12 17.53 -23.01 2.46
C PRO A 12 16.43 -24.07 2.61
N ARG A 13 15.29 -23.72 3.20
CA ARG A 13 14.15 -24.62 3.37
C ARG A 13 13.27 -24.67 2.12
N HIS A 14 13.49 -23.78 1.16
CA HIS A 14 12.69 -23.71 -0.05
C HIS A 14 13.20 -24.72 -1.10
N PRO A 15 12.33 -25.50 -1.77
CA PRO A 15 12.74 -26.48 -2.79
C PRO A 15 13.51 -25.89 -3.98
N LEU A 16 13.38 -24.58 -4.17
CA LEU A 16 14.04 -23.83 -5.24
C LEU A 16 15.28 -23.06 -4.76
N TYR A 17 15.79 -23.34 -3.55
CA TYR A 17 16.97 -22.69 -3.00
C TYR A 17 18.16 -22.66 -3.99
N GLY A 18 18.81 -21.51 -4.09
CA GLY A 18 19.94 -21.26 -4.99
C GLY A 18 19.57 -21.10 -6.46
N ARG A 19 18.28 -21.19 -6.83
CA ARG A 19 17.84 -20.97 -8.22
C ARG A 19 17.58 -19.50 -8.48
N ARG A 20 17.88 -19.09 -9.72
CA ARG A 20 17.65 -17.75 -10.24
C ARG A 20 16.58 -17.74 -11.31
N TYR A 21 15.75 -16.70 -11.27
CA TYR A 21 14.65 -16.51 -12.20
C TYR A 21 14.61 -15.06 -12.68
N ARG A 22 14.15 -14.85 -13.91
CA ARG A 22 13.92 -13.51 -14.45
C ARG A 22 12.67 -12.91 -13.82
N LEU A 23 12.81 -11.71 -13.25
CA LEU A 23 11.71 -10.98 -12.65
C LEU A 23 10.78 -10.43 -13.72
N ILE A 24 9.49 -10.61 -13.50
CA ILE A 24 8.42 -9.98 -14.30
C ILE A 24 7.89 -8.77 -13.55
N SER A 25 7.49 -8.97 -12.30
CA SER A 25 6.97 -7.90 -11.44
C SER A 25 7.01 -8.28 -9.96
N VAL A 26 6.89 -7.28 -9.09
CA VAL A 26 6.67 -7.46 -7.65
C VAL A 26 5.29 -6.92 -7.31
N GLY A 27 4.49 -7.71 -6.60
CA GLY A 27 3.10 -7.40 -6.30
C GLY A 27 2.73 -7.67 -4.84
N LYS A 28 1.50 -7.29 -4.49
CA LYS A 28 0.86 -7.67 -3.23
C LYS A 28 -0.45 -8.36 -3.59
N GLU A 29 -0.66 -9.57 -3.08
CA GLU A 29 -1.91 -10.30 -3.31
C GLU A 29 -2.96 -9.68 -2.37
N SER A 30 -4.04 -9.13 -2.93
CA SER A 30 -5.20 -8.74 -2.14
C SER A 30 -6.24 -9.85 -2.24
N THR A 31 -6.19 -10.81 -1.31
CA THR A 31 -7.27 -11.80 -1.21
C THR A 31 -8.58 -11.08 -0.81
N LYS A 32 -9.68 -11.37 -1.52
CA LYS A 32 -11.02 -10.78 -1.30
C LYS A 32 -11.59 -11.03 0.11
N ARG A 33 -10.96 -11.91 0.88
CA ARG A 33 -11.37 -12.32 2.22
C ARG A 33 -10.22 -11.93 3.14
N GLY A 34 -10.25 -10.68 3.62
CA GLY A 34 -9.10 -10.01 4.21
C GLY A 34 -8.36 -10.85 5.25
N ALA A 35 -7.20 -11.38 4.89
CA ALA A 35 -6.06 -11.63 5.75
C ALA A 35 -4.87 -12.11 4.90
N CYS A 36 -3.70 -11.60 5.26
CA CYS A 36 -2.36 -11.80 4.67
C CYS A 36 -2.08 -11.06 3.35
N LYS A 37 -1.40 -9.92 3.49
CA LYS A 37 -0.84 -9.04 2.45
C LYS A 37 0.62 -9.40 2.17
N GLU A 38 0.95 -10.68 2.04
CA GLU A 38 2.36 -11.05 1.80
C GLU A 38 2.76 -10.62 0.39
N PRO A 39 3.85 -9.84 0.26
CA PRO A 39 4.33 -9.44 -1.04
C PRO A 39 4.99 -10.61 -1.76
N PHE A 40 4.86 -10.65 -3.08
CA PHE A 40 5.37 -11.72 -3.92
C PHE A 40 6.16 -11.17 -5.11
N ALA A 41 7.13 -11.95 -5.57
CA ALA A 41 7.79 -11.78 -6.85
C ALA A 41 7.17 -12.71 -7.89
N ARG A 42 6.77 -12.14 -9.02
CA ARG A 42 6.30 -12.88 -10.19
C ARG A 42 7.48 -13.10 -11.14
N VAL A 43 7.82 -14.34 -11.42
CA VAL A 43 9.03 -14.68 -12.19
C VAL A 43 8.75 -15.64 -13.34
N HIS A 44 9.52 -15.56 -14.41
CA HIS A 44 9.42 -16.51 -15.52
C HIS A 44 9.80 -17.92 -15.08
N TYR A 45 8.95 -18.88 -15.42
CA TYR A 45 9.15 -20.30 -15.23
C TYR A 45 9.08 -21.02 -16.58
N ARG A 46 9.49 -22.30 -16.60
CA ARG A 46 9.62 -23.09 -17.83
C ARG A 46 8.35 -23.09 -18.67
N PHE A 47 8.48 -23.25 -19.98
CA PHE A 47 7.35 -23.37 -20.93
C PHE A 47 6.39 -22.16 -20.92
N GLY A 48 6.90 -20.95 -20.70
CA GLY A 48 6.08 -19.74 -20.65
C GLY A 48 5.23 -19.62 -19.38
N LEU A 49 5.40 -20.54 -18.42
CA LEU A 49 4.72 -20.47 -17.14
C LEU A 49 5.30 -19.35 -16.29
N THR A 50 4.55 -18.99 -15.26
CA THR A 50 4.96 -17.98 -14.29
C THR A 50 4.86 -18.54 -12.89
N LEU A 51 5.85 -18.26 -12.06
CA LEU A 51 5.87 -18.66 -10.66
C LEU A 51 5.69 -17.42 -9.77
N LEU A 52 4.90 -17.58 -8.71
CA LEU A 52 4.81 -16.61 -7.61
C LEU A 52 5.70 -17.10 -6.48
N LEU A 53 6.68 -16.29 -6.12
CA LEU A 53 7.59 -16.55 -5.02
C LEU A 53 7.31 -15.55 -3.89
N PRO A 54 7.06 -16.00 -2.66
CA PRO A 54 6.99 -15.08 -1.51
C PRO A 54 8.27 -14.25 -1.41
N LEU A 55 8.18 -12.95 -1.12
CA LEU A 55 9.40 -12.13 -1.07
C LEU A 55 10.40 -12.62 -0.01
N GLY A 56 9.91 -13.12 1.14
CA GLY A 56 10.75 -13.59 2.24
C GLY A 56 11.62 -14.81 1.90
N VAL A 57 11.34 -15.52 0.79
CA VAL A 57 12.20 -16.61 0.30
C VAL A 57 13.20 -16.14 -0.76
N THR A 58 13.20 -14.85 -1.11
CA THR A 58 13.99 -14.27 -2.20
C THR A 58 14.97 -13.20 -1.72
N ASN A 59 16.03 -12.95 -2.49
CA ASN A 59 16.98 -11.86 -2.22
C ASN A 59 16.36 -10.45 -2.32
N LEU A 60 15.14 -10.32 -2.87
CA LEU A 60 14.44 -9.05 -3.00
C LEU A 60 13.98 -8.47 -1.66
N GLU A 61 13.68 -9.29 -0.64
CA GLU A 61 13.27 -8.77 0.68
C GLU A 61 14.29 -7.75 1.22
N ARG A 62 15.59 -8.11 1.13
CA ARG A 62 16.71 -7.26 1.56
C ARG A 62 16.80 -5.95 0.77
N ASN A 63 16.48 -5.99 -0.53
CA ASN A 63 16.52 -4.81 -1.40
C ASN A 63 15.27 -3.93 -1.29
N THR A 64 14.10 -4.52 -0.97
CA THR A 64 12.86 -3.75 -0.85
C THR A 64 12.82 -2.82 0.35
N LEU A 65 13.60 -3.10 1.40
CA LEU A 65 13.82 -2.15 2.51
C LEU A 65 14.59 -0.90 2.06
N SER A 66 15.40 -0.98 0.99
CA SER A 66 16.20 0.14 0.48
C SER A 66 15.45 1.03 -0.50
N ARG A 67 14.33 0.55 -1.08
CA ARG A 67 13.51 1.39 -1.95
C ARG A 67 12.52 2.16 -1.08
N ALA A 68 13.07 3.06 -0.26
CA ALA A 68 12.34 4.18 0.32
C ALA A 68 11.45 4.74 -0.80
N ALA A 69 10.14 4.81 -0.54
CA ALA A 69 9.20 5.32 -1.51
C ALA A 69 9.75 6.65 -2.07
N PRO A 70 9.72 6.89 -3.38
CA PRO A 70 10.09 8.19 -3.90
C PRO A 70 9.12 9.20 -3.28
N THR A 71 9.57 9.90 -2.25
CA THR A 71 8.82 11.01 -1.69
C THR A 71 8.75 12.02 -2.82
N LYS A 72 7.54 12.44 -3.19
CA LYS A 72 7.34 13.47 -4.22
C LYS A 72 7.96 14.82 -3.83
N LEU A 73 8.50 14.91 -2.63
CA LEU A 73 9.21 16.04 -2.09
C LEU A 73 10.69 15.65 -1.97
N ASP A 74 11.51 16.34 -2.74
CA ASP A 74 12.93 16.43 -2.51
C ASP A 74 13.21 17.34 -1.30
N LEU A 75 14.38 17.23 -0.69
CA LEU A 75 14.77 18.03 0.47
C LEU A 75 14.67 19.54 0.17
N GLY A 76 15.05 19.96 -1.05
CA GLY A 76 14.90 21.34 -1.50
C GLY A 76 13.44 21.79 -1.53
N ALA A 77 12.55 20.97 -2.10
CA ALA A 77 11.11 21.27 -2.14
C ALA A 77 10.47 21.33 -0.74
N LEU A 78 10.99 20.56 0.23
CA LEU A 78 10.56 20.64 1.63
C LEU A 78 11.03 21.95 2.29
N GLN A 79 12.25 22.38 2.02
CA GLN A 79 12.78 23.66 2.52
C GLN A 79 12.01 24.85 1.92
N ASP A 80 11.74 24.82 0.61
CA ASP A 80 10.93 25.85 -0.07
C ASP A 80 9.52 25.93 0.51
N LEU A 81 8.90 24.79 0.84
CA LEU A 81 7.58 24.76 1.49
C LEU A 81 7.60 25.39 2.89
N ILE A 82 8.66 25.14 3.67
CA ILE A 82 8.82 25.74 5.01
C ILE A 82 8.99 27.25 4.89
N ALA A 83 9.86 27.71 3.97
CA ALA A 83 10.07 29.14 3.73
C ALA A 83 8.76 29.84 3.32
N LEU A 84 7.99 29.26 2.40
CA LEU A 84 6.67 29.79 2.01
C LEU A 84 5.67 29.83 3.17
N ALA A 85 5.73 28.87 4.10
CA ALA A 85 4.85 28.85 5.26
C ALA A 85 5.24 29.92 6.29
N GLU A 86 6.53 30.14 6.52
CA GLU A 86 7.04 31.22 7.38
C GLU A 86 6.69 32.60 6.81
N GLU A 87 6.83 32.79 5.50
CA GLU A 87 6.39 34.02 4.80
C GLU A 87 4.87 34.23 4.84
N SER A 88 4.10 33.17 5.11
CA SER A 88 2.63 33.23 5.16
C SER A 88 2.06 33.63 6.53
N GLU A 89 2.90 33.93 7.53
CA GLU A 89 2.47 34.46 8.83
C GLU A 89 1.62 35.73 8.64
N GLY A 90 0.29 35.55 8.61
CA GLY A 90 -0.69 36.63 8.55
C GLY A 90 -1.76 36.55 7.47
N THR A 91 -1.68 35.64 6.49
CA THR A 91 -2.62 35.66 5.33
C THR A 91 -3.32 34.32 5.06
N CYS A 92 -3.86 33.70 6.10
CA CYS A 92 -4.98 32.78 5.91
C CYS A 92 -6.30 33.52 6.20
N PRO A 93 -6.98 34.11 5.20
CA PRO A 93 -8.37 34.51 5.35
C PRO A 93 -9.23 33.25 5.30
N SER A 94 -9.11 32.39 6.31
CA SER A 94 -10.11 31.35 6.53
C SER A 94 -11.42 32.08 6.84
N ASN A 95 -12.22 32.34 5.80
CA ASN A 95 -13.59 32.79 5.95
C ASN A 95 -14.31 31.67 6.70
N LEU A 96 -14.45 31.82 8.02
CA LEU A 96 -15.20 30.90 8.86
C LEU A 96 -16.62 30.70 8.33
N ASP A 97 -17.18 31.70 7.65
CA ASP A 97 -18.50 31.69 7.01
C ASP A 97 -18.63 30.68 5.85
N ARG A 98 -17.50 30.26 5.24
CA ARG A 98 -17.49 29.26 4.14
C ARG A 98 -16.96 27.90 4.57
N SER A 99 -16.42 27.80 5.79
CA SER A 99 -16.15 26.50 6.41
C SER A 99 -17.48 25.87 6.79
N GLY A 100 -17.70 24.64 6.34
CA GLY A 100 -18.89 23.89 6.71
C GLY A 100 -19.07 23.88 8.23
N GLU A 101 -20.31 24.07 8.66
CA GLU A 101 -20.70 24.10 10.06
C GLU A 101 -20.11 22.89 10.82
N ALA A 102 -19.58 23.11 12.02
CA ALA A 102 -19.00 22.05 12.83
C ALA A 102 -19.99 20.88 12.96
N TYR A 103 -19.57 19.69 12.55
CA TYR A 103 -20.39 18.48 12.60
C TYR A 103 -20.92 18.30 14.03
N ARG A 104 -22.23 18.50 14.22
CA ARG A 104 -22.88 18.12 15.48
C ARG A 104 -22.70 16.63 15.65
N LYS A 105 -22.02 16.21 16.74
CA LYS A 105 -22.03 14.81 17.16
C LYS A 105 -23.47 14.38 17.31
N ARG A 106 -23.96 13.54 16.39
CA ARG A 106 -25.27 12.90 16.49
C ARG A 106 -25.24 12.02 17.73
N SER A 107 -25.82 12.50 18.82
CA SER A 107 -26.04 11.67 20.00
C SER A 107 -26.90 10.48 19.57
N GLY A 108 -26.35 9.28 19.74
CA GLY A 108 -26.97 8.03 19.34
C GLY A 108 -28.20 7.73 20.19
N LYS A 109 -29.34 8.40 19.91
CA LYS A 109 -30.63 7.84 20.30
C LYS A 109 -30.96 6.73 19.33
N ARG A 110 -30.83 5.50 19.82
CA ARG A 110 -31.21 4.25 19.17
C ARG A 110 -32.64 4.40 18.61
N SER A 111 -32.77 4.51 17.30
CA SER A 111 -34.08 4.49 16.64
C SER A 111 -34.77 3.17 16.97
N ARG A 112 -35.99 3.24 17.51
CA ARG A 112 -36.80 2.05 17.77
C ARG A 112 -37.07 1.35 16.44
N LYS A 113 -36.72 0.06 16.34
CA LYS A 113 -37.10 -0.79 15.21
C LYS A 113 -38.62 -0.92 15.20
N ILE A 114 -39.25 -0.35 14.18
CA ILE A 114 -40.63 -0.67 13.80
C ILE A 114 -40.52 -1.70 12.69
N SER A 115 -40.37 -2.97 13.05
CA SER A 115 -40.60 -4.07 12.11
C SER A 115 -41.63 -4.99 12.74
N ALA A 116 -42.78 -5.13 12.09
CA ALA A 116 -43.78 -6.10 12.47
C ALA A 116 -43.22 -7.52 12.29
N LYS A 117 -43.51 -8.40 13.26
CA LYS A 117 -43.25 -9.83 13.14
C LYS A 117 -44.24 -10.39 12.10
N SER A 118 -43.73 -10.76 10.93
CA SER A 118 -44.45 -11.64 10.00
C SER A 118 -44.35 -13.07 10.55
N CYS A 119 -45.48 -13.59 11.05
CA CYS A 119 -45.66 -15.01 11.36
C CYS A 119 -46.41 -15.65 10.19
N GLY A 120 -45.70 -16.46 9.40
CA GLY A 120 -46.30 -17.32 8.40
C GLY A 120 -47.00 -18.53 9.05
N ARG A 121 -48.10 -18.96 8.46
CA ARG A 121 -48.63 -20.33 8.54
C ARG A 121 -48.54 -20.92 7.14
#